data_AF-I8IAY1-F1
#
_entry.id   AF-I8IAY1-F1
#
_cell.length_a   1.000
_cell.length_b   1.000
_cell.length_c   1.000
_cell.angle_alpha   90.00
_cell.angle_beta   90.00
_cell.angle_gamma   90.00
#
_symmetry.space_group_name_H-M   'P 1'
#
loop_
_entity.id
_entity.type
_entity.pdbx_description
1 polymer ?
#
loop_
_entity_poly.entity_id
_entity_poly.type
_entity_poly.pdbx_seq_one_letter_code
_entity_poly.pdbx_strand_id
1 'polypeptide(L)'
;MGFIMLLSGEPGVGKTLTAESVAEEMRQPLYIMSASELGETAVEVEEALEQVLELTSKWNAILLLDECDMFLEARSTSDIRRNRLVSIFLRQIEYYRGVMFLTSNRISDFDPAFESRIHLTIHYPALDIQSRLHVWKTFIQIGHLETKIRDKDLKALAKLELNGRQIKNIVKTARLLCKQERVPLAMEHIQMVLQVKKGSLL
;
A
#
# COMPACT_ATOMS: atom_id res chain seq x y z
N MET A 1 6.51 1.82 24.65
CA MET A 1 5.19 1.24 24.35
C MET A 1 5.10 1.20 22.84
N GLY A 2 4.89 0.02 22.23
CA GLY A 2 4.73 -0.09 20.78
C GLY A 2 3.31 0.28 20.35
N PHE A 3 3.13 0.70 19.10
CA PHE A 3 1.82 0.93 18.50
C PHE A 3 1.79 0.29 17.12
N ILE A 4 0.95 -0.73 16.97
CA ILE A 4 0.90 -1.57 15.76
C ILE A 4 -0.45 -1.39 15.08
N MET A 5 -0.43 -1.04 13.80
CA MET A 5 -1.61 -0.88 12.97
C MET A 5 -1.63 -1.92 11.85
N LEU A 6 -2.79 -2.52 11.58
CA LEU A 6 -3.01 -3.37 10.42
C LEU A 6 -3.91 -2.67 9.40
N LEU A 7 -3.39 -2.48 8.20
CA LEU A 7 -4.09 -1.91 7.05
C LEU A 7 -4.45 -3.04 6.09
N SER A 8 -5.74 -3.32 5.91
CA SER A 8 -6.21 -4.45 5.08
C SER A 8 -7.18 -4.00 3.99
N GLY A 9 -7.12 -4.62 2.83
CA GLY A 9 -8.01 -4.31 1.70
C GLY A 9 -7.33 -4.55 0.36
N GLU A 10 -8.01 -4.28 -0.75
CA GLU A 10 -7.47 -4.59 -2.08
C GLU A 10 -6.19 -3.81 -2.44
N PRO A 11 -5.41 -4.26 -3.44
CA PRO A 11 -4.26 -3.50 -3.93
C PRO A 11 -4.66 -2.12 -4.48
N GLY A 12 -3.91 -1.08 -4.10
CA GLY A 12 -4.07 0.26 -4.66
C GLY A 12 -5.19 1.11 -4.04
N VAL A 13 -5.70 0.75 -2.86
CA VAL A 13 -6.69 1.52 -2.08
C VAL A 13 -6.07 2.52 -1.09
N GLY A 14 -4.73 2.64 -1.06
CA GLY A 14 -4.04 3.66 -0.25
C GLY A 14 -3.47 3.20 1.09
N LYS A 15 -3.32 1.89 1.32
CA LYS A 15 -2.67 1.33 2.53
C LYS A 15 -1.28 1.91 2.77
N THR A 16 -0.35 1.73 1.83
CA THR A 16 1.02 2.27 1.90
C THR A 16 1.03 3.79 2.01
N LEU A 17 0.18 4.49 1.24
CA LEU A 17 0.05 5.95 1.28
C LEU A 17 -0.36 6.45 2.67
N THR A 18 -1.18 5.69 3.41
CA THR A 18 -1.58 6.07 4.77
C THR A 18 -0.38 6.07 5.72
N ALA A 19 0.47 5.04 5.65
CA ALA A 19 1.69 4.99 6.45
C ALA A 19 2.67 6.12 6.08
N GLU A 20 2.82 6.42 4.79
CA GLU A 20 3.61 7.56 4.30
C GLU A 20 3.09 8.89 4.86
N SER A 21 1.78 9.14 4.81
CA SER A 21 1.17 10.36 5.34
C SER A 21 1.32 10.49 6.86
N VAL A 22 1.19 9.38 7.60
CA VAL A 22 1.40 9.40 9.05
C VAL A 22 2.86 9.69 9.40
N ALA A 23 3.81 9.10 8.68
CA ALA A 23 5.23 9.37 8.88
C ALA A 23 5.60 10.83 8.58
N GLU A 24 5.02 11.41 7.52
CA GLU A 24 5.19 12.82 7.18
C GLU A 24 4.64 13.74 8.27
N GLU A 25 3.42 13.48 8.76
CA GLU A 25 2.80 14.27 9.83
C GLU A 25 3.57 14.15 11.15
N MET A 26 4.03 12.95 11.50
CA MET A 26 4.85 12.70 12.70
C MET A 26 6.29 13.20 12.55
N ARG A 27 6.71 13.59 11.34
CA ARG A 27 8.10 13.95 10.99
C ARG A 27 9.11 12.89 11.39
N GLN A 28 8.73 11.62 11.24
CA GLN A 28 9.59 10.47 11.51
C GLN A 28 9.97 9.79 10.19
N PRO A 29 11.19 9.26 10.05
CA PRO A 29 11.55 8.46 8.89
C PRO A 29 10.61 7.25 8.76
N LEU A 30 10.19 6.94 7.53
CA LEU A 30 9.47 5.70 7.22
C LEU A 30 10.46 4.68 6.66
N TYR A 31 10.60 3.55 7.34
CA TYR A 31 11.32 2.40 6.82
C TYR A 31 10.31 1.41 6.22
N ILE A 32 10.42 1.15 4.92
CA ILE A 32 9.52 0.25 4.19
C ILE A 32 10.27 -1.04 3.86
N MET A 33 9.65 -2.18 4.17
CA MET A 33 10.16 -3.51 3.84
C MET A 33 8.99 -4.39 3.39
N SER A 34 9.15 -5.11 2.28
CA SER A 34 8.19 -6.14 1.90
C SER A 34 8.35 -7.35 2.83
N ALA A 35 7.25 -7.98 3.22
CA ALA A 35 7.27 -9.20 4.02
C ALA A 35 8.01 -10.35 3.30
N SER A 36 8.09 -10.33 1.97
CA SER A 36 8.89 -11.28 1.19
C SER A 36 10.39 -11.15 1.41
N GLU A 37 10.87 -9.98 1.85
CA GLU A 37 12.29 -9.73 2.15
C GLU A 37 12.74 -10.35 3.47
N LEU A 38 11.80 -10.83 4.30
CA LEU A 38 12.10 -11.52 5.56
C LEU A 38 12.69 -12.93 5.34
N GLY A 39 12.56 -13.49 4.14
CA GLY A 39 13.03 -14.85 3.83
C GLY A 39 11.96 -15.93 3.96
N GLU A 40 12.35 -17.18 3.73
CA GLU A 40 11.44 -18.33 3.64
C GLU A 40 11.61 -19.30 4.81
N THR A 41 12.73 -19.22 5.53
CA THR A 41 13.02 -20.06 6.69
C THR A 41 12.81 -19.30 7.99
N ALA A 42 12.57 -20.07 9.06
CA ALA A 42 12.42 -19.52 10.40
C ALA A 42 13.62 -18.68 10.86
N VAL A 43 14.83 -19.11 10.50
CA VAL A 43 16.07 -18.42 10.89
C VAL A 43 16.20 -17.09 10.14
N GLU A 44 16.00 -17.11 8.82
CA GLU A 44 16.05 -15.88 8.00
C GLU A 44 15.04 -14.84 8.49
N VAL A 45 13.80 -15.26 8.76
CA VAL A 45 12.74 -14.35 9.24
C VAL A 45 13.09 -13.78 10.61
N GLU A 46 13.64 -14.60 11.51
CA GLU A 46 14.05 -14.15 12.84
C GLU A 46 15.16 -13.10 12.76
N GLU A 47 16.21 -13.38 11.98
CA GLU A 47 17.37 -12.49 11.78
C GLU A 47 16.97 -11.18 11.07
N ALA A 48 16.17 -11.26 10.01
CA ALA A 48 15.72 -10.09 9.26
C ALA A 48 14.81 -9.20 10.11
N LEU A 49 13.88 -9.79 10.87
CA LEU A 49 13.02 -9.03 11.80
C LEU A 49 13.84 -8.40 12.91
N GLU A 50 14.78 -9.12 13.53
CA GLU A 50 15.61 -8.55 14.59
C GLU A 50 16.39 -7.33 14.09
N GLN A 51 17.02 -7.45 12.91
CA GLN A 51 17.78 -6.36 12.29
C GLN A 51 16.90 -5.13 12.00
N VAL A 52 15.73 -5.31 11.38
CA VAL A 52 14.87 -4.18 11.02
C VAL A 52 14.23 -3.52 12.24
N LEU A 53 13.85 -4.31 13.25
CA LEU A 53 13.27 -3.78 14.50
C LEU A 53 14.34 -3.00 15.29
N GLU A 54 15.58 -3.49 15.33
CA GLU A 54 16.69 -2.77 15.95
C GLU A 54 17.01 -1.48 15.20
N LEU A 55 17.09 -1.53 13.87
CA LEU A 55 17.35 -0.36 13.03
C LEU A 55 16.28 0.72 13.21
N THR A 56 15.00 0.34 13.11
CA THR A 56 13.89 1.30 13.26
C THR A 56 13.84 1.90 14.66
N SER A 57 14.16 1.12 15.70
CA SER A 57 14.29 1.63 17.06
C SER A 57 15.45 2.63 17.20
N LYS A 58 16.63 2.35 16.63
CA LYS A 58 17.79 3.25 16.69
C LYS A 58 17.55 4.58 16.00
N TRP A 59 16.80 4.56 14.90
CA TRP A 59 16.51 5.75 14.09
C TRP A 59 15.22 6.47 14.50
N ASN A 60 14.50 5.95 15.51
CA ASN A 60 13.15 6.40 15.86
C ASN A 60 12.25 6.50 14.61
N ALA A 61 12.33 5.48 13.76
CA ALA A 61 11.61 5.40 12.49
C ALA A 61 10.29 4.63 12.66
N ILE A 62 9.31 4.99 11.85
CA ILE A 62 8.10 4.19 11.66
C ILE A 62 8.45 3.02 10.74
N LEU A 63 8.07 1.81 11.12
CA LEU A 63 8.24 0.62 10.29
C LEU A 63 6.95 0.32 9.51
N LEU A 64 7.07 0.14 8.20
CA LEU A 64 6.02 -0.42 7.35
C LEU A 64 6.47 -1.78 6.82
N LEU A 65 5.79 -2.83 7.25
CA LEU A 65 5.89 -4.17 6.65
C LEU A 65 4.73 -4.33 5.66
N ASP A 66 5.06 -4.37 4.37
CA ASP A 66 4.08 -4.47 3.27
C ASP A 66 3.82 -5.94 2.90
N GLU A 67 2.60 -6.29 2.52
CA GLU A 67 2.21 -7.62 2.03
C GLU A 67 2.42 -8.78 3.05
N CYS A 68 2.08 -8.55 4.32
CA CYS A 68 2.23 -9.52 5.41
C CYS A 68 1.22 -10.69 5.39
N ASP A 69 0.55 -10.95 4.27
CA ASP A 69 -0.52 -11.96 4.14
C ASP A 69 -0.07 -13.33 4.67
N MET A 70 1.18 -13.73 4.35
CA MET A 70 1.73 -15.02 4.78
C MET A 70 1.87 -15.14 6.31
N PHE A 71 2.23 -14.05 6.99
CA PHE A 71 2.50 -14.02 8.42
C PHE A 71 1.26 -13.80 9.26
N LEU A 72 0.22 -13.19 8.68
CA LEU A 72 -1.02 -12.86 9.38
C LEU A 72 -2.06 -13.98 9.33
N GLU A 73 -2.03 -14.87 8.34
CA GLU A 73 -3.03 -15.94 8.17
C GLU A 73 -3.02 -16.94 9.33
N ALA A 74 -4.20 -17.50 9.64
CA ALA A 74 -4.40 -18.49 10.67
C ALA A 74 -3.54 -19.74 10.47
N ARG A 75 -3.00 -20.25 11.58
CA ARG A 75 -2.23 -21.49 11.60
C ARG A 75 -3.08 -22.70 11.19
N SER A 76 -2.47 -23.64 10.46
CA SER A 76 -3.12 -24.88 10.02
C SER A 76 -2.40 -26.12 10.52
N THR A 77 -3.10 -27.21 10.79
CA THR A 77 -2.47 -28.47 11.25
C THR A 77 -1.57 -29.12 10.19
N SER A 78 -1.78 -28.78 8.92
CA SER A 78 -1.04 -29.35 7.79
C SER A 78 0.27 -28.61 7.46
N ASP A 79 0.44 -27.36 7.90
CA ASP A 79 1.60 -26.54 7.53
C ASP A 79 2.43 -26.09 8.74
N ILE A 80 3.23 -27.05 9.24
CA ILE A 80 4.14 -26.82 10.39
C ILE A 80 5.17 -25.72 10.07
N ARG A 81 5.67 -25.67 8.82
CA ARG A 81 6.69 -24.70 8.41
C ARG A 81 6.13 -23.28 8.51
N ARG A 82 4.97 -23.04 7.92
CA ARG A 82 4.30 -21.74 7.99
C ARG A 82 3.94 -21.35 9.43
N ASN A 83 3.41 -22.29 10.21
CA ASN A 83 3.05 -22.01 11.61
C ASN A 83 4.26 -21.54 12.42
N ARG A 84 5.46 -22.05 12.11
CA ARG A 84 6.70 -21.59 12.73
C ARG A 84 7.01 -20.15 12.36
N LEU A 85 6.84 -19.76 11.09
CA LEU A 85 7.02 -18.38 10.63
C LEU A 85 6.05 -17.42 11.34
N VAL A 86 4.76 -17.77 11.38
CA VAL A 86 3.72 -16.99 12.08
C VAL A 86 4.08 -16.82 13.56
N SER A 87 4.55 -17.89 14.22
CA SER A 87 4.92 -17.85 15.63
C SER A 87 6.13 -16.94 15.90
N ILE A 88 7.14 -16.98 15.03
CA ILE A 88 8.32 -16.10 15.14
C ILE A 88 7.90 -14.65 14.93
N PHE A 89 7.10 -14.38 13.90
CA PHE A 89 6.60 -13.04 13.61
C PHE A 89 5.82 -12.45 14.79
N LEU A 90 4.85 -13.21 15.34
CA LEU A 90 4.06 -12.82 16.52
C LEU A 90 4.93 -12.47 17.73
N ARG A 91 5.96 -13.28 17.98
CA ARG A 91 6.90 -13.06 19.09
C ARG A 91 7.72 -11.79 18.87
N GLN A 92 8.23 -11.55 17.66
CA GLN A 92 9.06 -10.37 17.39
C GLN A 92 8.25 -9.06 17.51
N ILE A 93 7.00 -9.03 17.01
CA ILE A 93 6.18 -7.81 17.09
C ILE A 93 5.70 -7.52 18.52
N GLU A 94 5.56 -8.53 19.39
CA GLU A 94 5.15 -8.36 20.78
C GLU A 94 6.14 -7.49 21.58
N TYR A 95 7.43 -7.64 21.31
CA TYR A 95 8.49 -6.88 21.99
C TYR A 95 8.82 -5.55 21.30
N TYR A 96 8.19 -5.23 20.16
CA TYR A 96 8.49 -4.01 19.42
C TYR A 96 8.05 -2.76 20.19
N ARG A 97 8.95 -1.76 20.23
CA ARG A 97 8.77 -0.51 20.95
C ARG A 97 8.86 0.70 20.02
N GLY A 98 8.05 0.69 18.96
CA GLY A 98 7.91 1.80 18.00
C GLY A 98 6.54 1.82 17.34
N VAL A 99 6.39 2.60 16.28
CA VAL A 99 5.18 2.62 15.45
C VAL A 99 5.38 1.68 14.27
N MET A 100 4.49 0.72 14.11
CA MET A 100 4.52 -0.27 13.03
C MET A 100 3.21 -0.26 12.26
N PHE A 101 3.30 -0.26 10.95
CA PHE A 101 2.22 -0.55 10.03
C PHE A 101 2.47 -1.92 9.39
N LEU A 102 1.44 -2.76 9.42
CA LEU A 102 1.36 -4.00 8.67
C LEU A 102 0.34 -3.79 7.56
N THR A 103 0.64 -4.24 6.33
CA THR A 103 -0.38 -4.28 5.28
C THR A 103 -0.74 -5.71 4.91
N SER A 104 -1.99 -5.89 4.50
CA SER A 104 -2.50 -7.15 3.97
C SER A 104 -3.44 -6.86 2.80
N ASN A 105 -3.43 -7.75 1.81
CA ASN A 105 -4.41 -7.74 0.72
C ASN A 105 -5.66 -8.57 1.06
N ARG A 106 -5.63 -9.31 2.17
CA ARG A 106 -6.73 -10.14 2.66
C ARG A 106 -7.48 -9.41 3.77
N ILE A 107 -8.78 -9.68 3.87
CA ILE A 107 -9.68 -9.10 4.89
C ILE A 107 -10.09 -10.18 5.91
N SER A 108 -9.89 -11.46 5.60
CA SER A 108 -10.30 -12.61 6.40
C SER A 108 -9.12 -13.49 6.82
N ASP A 109 -9.41 -14.41 7.75
CA ASP A 109 -8.56 -15.55 8.11
C ASP A 109 -7.26 -15.19 8.83
N PHE A 110 -7.25 -14.10 9.61
CA PHE A 110 -6.10 -13.77 10.47
C PHE A 110 -5.98 -14.69 11.68
N ASP A 111 -4.76 -15.00 12.11
CA ASP A 111 -4.52 -15.75 13.35
C ASP A 111 -5.04 -14.93 14.54
N PRO A 112 -5.94 -15.49 15.38
CA PRO A 112 -6.50 -14.78 16.52
C PRO A 112 -5.45 -14.23 17.50
N ALA A 113 -4.24 -14.79 17.52
CA ALA A 113 -3.15 -14.29 18.36
C ALA A 113 -2.70 -12.85 18.00
N PHE A 114 -3.05 -12.35 16.81
CA PHE A 114 -2.76 -10.97 16.43
C PHE A 114 -3.70 -9.95 17.10
N GLU A 115 -4.92 -10.34 17.51
CA GLU A 115 -5.90 -9.43 18.10
C GLU A 115 -5.37 -8.75 19.38
N SER A 116 -4.52 -9.44 20.16
CA SER A 116 -3.94 -8.89 21.39
C SER A 116 -2.69 -8.03 21.17
N ARG A 117 -2.17 -7.97 19.94
CA ARG A 117 -0.90 -7.28 19.59
C ARG A 117 -1.15 -6.08 18.65
N ILE A 118 -2.19 -6.14 17.83
CA ILE A 118 -2.60 -5.07 16.94
C ILE A 118 -3.49 -4.09 17.70
N HIS A 119 -3.10 -2.82 17.71
CA HIS A 119 -3.81 -1.77 18.44
C HIS A 119 -4.97 -1.19 17.64
N LEU A 120 -4.85 -1.20 16.31
CA LEU A 120 -5.86 -0.70 15.39
C LEU A 120 -5.83 -1.48 14.08
N THR A 121 -7.00 -1.92 13.64
CA THR A 121 -7.19 -2.52 12.31
C THR A 121 -8.05 -1.59 11.48
N ILE A 122 -7.56 -1.21 10.30
CA ILE A 122 -8.30 -0.41 9.31
C ILE A 122 -8.59 -1.29 8.10
N HIS A 123 -9.88 -1.43 7.80
CA HIS A 123 -10.37 -2.11 6.60
C HIS A 123 -10.67 -1.07 5.52
N TYR A 124 -9.97 -1.19 4.39
CA TYR A 124 -10.13 -0.32 3.23
C TYR A 124 -11.12 -0.97 2.26
N PRO A 125 -12.31 -0.38 2.06
CA PRO A 125 -13.23 -0.87 1.05
C PRO A 125 -12.67 -0.61 -0.36
N ALA A 126 -13.23 -1.30 -1.34
CA ALA A 126 -13.01 -0.96 -2.74
C ALA A 126 -13.42 0.50 -3.00
N LEU A 127 -12.68 1.19 -3.88
CA LEU A 127 -12.93 2.60 -4.17
C LEU A 127 -14.29 2.77 -4.88
N ASP A 128 -15.21 3.51 -4.28
CA ASP A 128 -16.45 3.91 -4.93
C ASP A 128 -16.24 5.02 -5.98
N ILE A 129 -17.30 5.39 -6.69
CA ILE A 129 -17.24 6.42 -7.74
C ILE A 129 -16.75 7.77 -7.17
N GLN A 130 -17.16 8.14 -5.95
CA GLN A 130 -16.78 9.42 -5.35
C GLN A 130 -15.29 9.42 -4.95
N SER A 131 -14.81 8.32 -4.38
CA SER A 131 -13.42 8.08 -4.03
C SER A 131 -12.55 8.12 -5.28
N ARG A 132 -12.94 7.43 -6.37
CA ARG A 132 -12.21 7.49 -7.64
C ARG A 132 -12.21 8.89 -8.24
N LEU A 133 -13.31 9.64 -8.16
CA LEU A 133 -13.36 11.04 -8.60
C LEU A 133 -12.35 11.90 -7.83
N HIS A 134 -12.27 11.74 -6.50
CA HIS A 134 -11.31 12.45 -5.66
C HIS A 134 -9.86 12.08 -6.02
N VAL A 135 -9.58 10.79 -6.24
CA VAL A 135 -8.26 10.30 -6.65
C VAL A 135 -7.86 10.86 -8.02
N TRP A 136 -8.77 10.87 -9.00
CA TRP A 136 -8.53 11.50 -10.30
C TRP A 136 -8.22 12.99 -10.18
N LYS A 137 -9.04 13.74 -9.42
CA LYS A 137 -8.82 15.17 -9.17
C LYS A 137 -7.42 15.42 -8.60
N THR A 138 -7.09 14.68 -7.55
CA THR A 138 -5.80 14.77 -6.85
C THR A 138 -4.65 14.54 -7.82
N PHE A 139 -4.64 13.43 -8.55
CA PHE A 139 -3.52 13.14 -9.45
C PHE A 139 -3.44 14.08 -10.64
N ILE A 140 -4.56 14.58 -11.19
CA ILE A 140 -4.57 15.58 -12.28
C ILE A 140 -4.07 16.96 -11.80
N GLN A 141 -4.26 17.31 -10.54
CA GLN A 141 -3.75 18.54 -9.95
C GLN A 141 -2.27 18.44 -9.54
N ILE A 142 -1.79 17.25 -9.18
CA ILE A 142 -0.39 17.02 -8.79
C ILE A 142 0.54 17.16 -10.00
N GLY A 143 1.08 18.35 -10.22
CA GLY A 143 2.09 18.62 -11.25
C GLY A 143 1.83 19.95 -11.96
N HIS A 144 2.88 20.74 -12.17
CA HIS A 144 2.81 22.11 -12.71
C HIS A 144 2.45 22.22 -14.20
N LEU A 145 1.88 21.17 -14.80
CA LEU A 145 1.48 21.19 -16.20
C LEU A 145 0.05 21.73 -16.30
N GLU A 146 -0.16 22.70 -17.19
CA GLU A 146 -1.51 23.17 -17.51
C GLU A 146 -2.38 21.99 -17.98
N THR A 147 -3.64 21.98 -17.55
CA THR A 147 -4.61 20.94 -17.92
C THR A 147 -5.87 21.53 -18.52
N LYS A 148 -6.36 20.88 -19.58
CA LYS A 148 -7.64 21.17 -20.25
C LYS A 148 -8.76 20.22 -19.80
N ILE A 149 -8.49 19.34 -18.82
CA ILE A 149 -9.46 18.38 -18.29
C ILE A 149 -10.46 19.11 -17.39
N ARG A 150 -11.75 18.94 -17.67
CA ARG A 150 -12.85 19.58 -16.94
C ARG A 150 -13.50 18.61 -15.96
N ASP A 151 -14.28 19.14 -15.02
CA ASP A 151 -15.02 18.34 -14.04
C ASP A 151 -15.93 17.27 -14.68
N LYS A 152 -16.52 17.55 -15.85
CA LYS A 152 -17.33 16.56 -16.58
C LYS A 152 -16.51 15.36 -17.04
N ASP A 153 -15.25 15.58 -17.41
CA ASP A 153 -14.35 14.55 -17.90
C ASP A 153 -13.90 13.67 -16.72
N LEU A 154 -13.60 14.29 -15.58
CA LEU A 154 -13.29 13.60 -14.32
C LEU A 154 -14.46 12.73 -13.83
N LYS A 155 -15.69 13.25 -13.91
CA LYS A 155 -16.91 12.47 -13.59
C LYS A 155 -17.09 11.27 -14.51
N ALA A 156 -16.71 11.37 -15.79
CA ALA A 156 -16.72 10.23 -16.71
C ALA A 156 -15.64 9.21 -16.36
N LEU A 157 -14.41 9.66 -16.08
CA LEU A 157 -13.29 8.80 -15.68
C LEU A 157 -13.54 8.06 -14.36
N ALA A 158 -14.23 8.69 -13.41
CA ALA A 158 -14.58 8.08 -12.12
C ALA A 158 -15.52 6.87 -12.24
N LYS A 159 -16.24 6.72 -13.35
CA LYS A 159 -17.08 5.54 -13.62
C LYS A 159 -16.26 4.30 -13.98
N LEU A 160 -15.00 4.47 -14.39
CA LEU A 160 -14.11 3.35 -14.67
C LEU A 160 -13.71 2.68 -13.36
N GLU A 161 -13.84 1.37 -13.27
CA GLU A 161 -13.45 0.56 -12.11
C GLU A 161 -11.94 0.39 -12.07
N LEU A 162 -11.25 1.45 -11.64
CA LEU A 162 -9.81 1.53 -11.52
C LEU A 162 -9.42 1.80 -10.06
N ASN A 163 -8.41 1.09 -9.57
CA ASN A 163 -7.82 1.40 -8.27
C ASN A 163 -6.90 2.64 -8.35
N GLY A 164 -6.50 3.17 -7.18
CA GLY A 164 -5.72 4.40 -7.12
C GLY A 164 -4.34 4.28 -7.79
N ARG A 165 -3.71 3.10 -7.72
CA ARG A 165 -2.42 2.82 -8.39
C ARG A 165 -2.56 2.89 -9.92
N GLN A 166 -3.64 2.31 -10.47
CA GLN A 166 -3.93 2.37 -11.90
C GLN A 166 -4.19 3.80 -12.36
N ILE A 167 -5.00 4.57 -11.61
CA ILE A 167 -5.28 5.99 -11.90
C ILE A 167 -3.97 6.81 -11.91
N LYS A 168 -3.15 6.70 -10.85
CA LYS A 168 -1.84 7.36 -10.75
C LYS A 168 -0.96 7.07 -11.97
N ASN A 169 -0.88 5.79 -12.37
CA ASN A 169 -0.07 5.38 -13.51
C ASN A 169 -0.60 5.94 -14.84
N ILE A 170 -1.92 5.95 -15.06
CA ILE A 170 -2.51 6.53 -16.29
C ILE A 170 -2.18 8.02 -16.38
N VAL A 171 -2.40 8.77 -15.31
CA VAL A 171 -2.10 10.21 -15.28
C VAL A 171 -0.61 10.48 -15.50
N LYS A 172 0.26 9.70 -14.84
CA LYS A 172 1.72 9.84 -15.00
C LYS A 172 2.15 9.60 -16.45
N THR A 173 1.67 8.52 -17.08
CA THR A 173 1.99 8.23 -18.49
C THR A 173 1.47 9.30 -19.43
N ALA A 174 0.22 9.75 -19.24
CA ALA A 174 -0.36 10.81 -20.08
C ALA A 174 0.46 12.11 -19.97
N ARG A 175 0.92 12.49 -18.77
CA ARG A 175 1.80 13.65 -18.61
C ARG A 175 3.15 13.50 -19.30
N LEU A 176 3.73 12.30 -19.32
CA LEU A 176 4.99 12.07 -20.02
C LEU A 176 4.83 12.31 -21.52
N LEU A 177 3.72 11.85 -22.12
CA LEU A 177 3.37 12.13 -23.51
C LEU A 177 3.22 13.65 -23.76
N CYS A 178 2.43 14.33 -22.93
CA CYS A 178 2.22 15.78 -23.04
C CYS A 178 3.52 16.58 -22.91
N LYS A 179 4.44 16.16 -22.01
CA LYS A 179 5.73 16.83 -21.81
C LYS A 179 6.62 16.70 -23.05
N GLN A 180 6.59 15.54 -23.71
CA GLN A 180 7.32 15.31 -24.96
C GLN A 180 6.78 16.18 -26.09
N GLU A 181 5.46 16.33 -26.17
CA GLU A 181 4.77 17.13 -27.20
C GLU A 181 4.68 18.64 -26.87
N ARG A 182 5.03 19.03 -25.64
CA ARG A 182 4.89 20.40 -25.09
C ARG A 182 3.47 20.96 -25.17
N VAL A 183 2.48 20.10 -24.92
CA VAL A 183 1.06 20.47 -24.90
C VAL A 183 0.46 20.32 -23.50
N PRO A 184 -0.62 21.06 -23.18
CA PRO A 184 -1.36 20.86 -21.94
C PRO A 184 -2.00 19.47 -21.86
N LEU A 185 -2.13 18.94 -20.64
CA LEU A 185 -2.78 17.65 -20.41
C LEU A 185 -4.28 17.76 -20.72
N ALA A 186 -4.71 17.06 -21.77
CA ALA A 186 -6.10 17.00 -22.22
C ALA A 186 -6.65 15.56 -22.19
N MET A 187 -7.98 15.44 -22.34
CA MET A 187 -8.69 14.16 -22.26
C MET A 187 -8.22 13.16 -23.32
N GLU A 188 -7.79 13.61 -24.51
CA GLU A 188 -7.32 12.71 -25.58
C GLU A 188 -6.10 11.89 -25.12
N HIS A 189 -5.19 12.48 -24.36
CA HIS A 189 -4.00 11.77 -23.85
C HIS A 189 -4.36 10.68 -22.83
N ILE A 190 -5.34 10.95 -21.96
CA ILE A 190 -5.84 9.95 -21.00
C ILE A 190 -6.49 8.79 -21.76
N GLN A 191 -7.32 9.10 -22.77
CA GLN A 191 -7.97 8.09 -23.61
C GLN A 191 -6.95 7.26 -24.39
N MET A 192 -5.91 7.88 -24.94
CA MET A 192 -4.82 7.18 -25.62
C MET A 192 -4.14 6.17 -24.69
N VAL A 193 -3.78 6.57 -23.47
CA VAL A 193 -3.17 5.65 -22.49
C VAL A 193 -4.12 4.51 -22.10
N LEU A 194 -5.42 4.81 -21.93
CA LEU A 194 -6.44 3.80 -21.64
C LEU A 194 -6.61 2.80 -22.80
N GLN A 195 -6.55 3.26 -24.06
CA GLN A 195 -6.65 2.42 -25.24
C GLN A 195 -5.44 1.49 -25.38
N VAL A 196 -4.22 2.02 -25.22
CA VAL A 196 -2.99 1.21 -25.28
C VAL A 196 -3.02 0.11 -24.21
N LYS A 197 -3.43 0.45 -22.98
CA LYS A 197 -3.56 -0.55 -21.91
C LYS A 197 -4.60 -1.64 -22.19
N LYS A 198 -5.68 -1.31 -22.90
CA LYS A 198 -6.67 -2.31 -23.33
C LYS A 198 -6.16 -3.16 -24.50
N GLY A 199 -5.36 -2.57 -25.40
CA GLY A 199 -4.75 -3.26 -26.54
C GLY A 199 -3.61 -4.22 -26.19
N SER A 200 -2.96 -4.06 -25.04
CA SER A 200 -1.96 -5.01 -24.52
C SER A 200 -2.55 -6.24 -23.82
N LEU A 201 -3.88 -6.41 -23.84
CA LEU A 201 -4.61 -7.56 -23.28
C LEU A 201 -5.20 -8.47 -24.39
N LEU A 202 -4.77 -8.31 -25.63
CA LEU A 202 -5.03 -9.20 -26.78
C LEU A 202 -3.70 -9.73 -27.33
#